data_AF-V3ZJX5-F1
#
_entry.id   AF-V3ZJX5-F1
#
_cell.length_a   1.000
_cell.length_b   1.000
_cell.length_c   1.000
_cell.angle_alpha   90.00
_cell.angle_beta   90.00
_cell.angle_gamma   90.00
#
_symmetry.space_group_name_H-M   'P 1'
#
loop_
_entity.id
_entity.type
_entity.pdbx_description
1 polymer ?
#
loop_
_entity_poly.entity_id
_entity_poly.type
_entity_poly.pdbx_seq_one_letter_code
_entity_poly.pdbx_strand_id
1 'polypeptide(L)'
;VVSDTLMSELEFHIKLLDNVNREEENEEECKSRGVDYSWLVTSNKKGYSIPQLERLELEELCCKVHCHECGKVINLFRDALIRKPLVQEVPAIMRACISQIMEQRPQEESLKQWLTRRTSSLSNLRLRSSI
;
A
#
# COMPACT_ATOMS: atom_id res chain seq x y z
N VAL A 1 -12.97 4.08 0.30
CA VAL A 1 -12.40 4.64 -0.95
C VAL A 1 -10.88 4.45 -1.00
N VAL A 2 -10.07 5.15 -0.18
CA VAL A 2 -8.60 4.99 -0.22
C VAL A 2 -8.17 3.56 0.09
N SER A 3 -8.73 2.97 1.15
CA SER A 3 -8.45 1.58 1.51
C SER A 3 -8.82 0.61 0.39
N ASP A 4 -10.03 0.72 -0.16
CA ASP A 4 -10.49 -0.12 -1.26
C ASP A 4 -9.57 -0.01 -2.49
N THR A 5 -9.08 1.19 -2.81
CA THR A 5 -8.14 1.40 -3.92
C THR A 5 -6.80 0.71 -3.66
N LEU A 6 -6.20 0.89 -2.47
CA LEU A 6 -4.92 0.26 -2.13
C LEU A 6 -5.04 -1.27 -2.09
N MET A 7 -6.13 -1.80 -1.52
CA MET A 7 -6.40 -3.23 -1.47
C MET A 7 -6.68 -3.81 -2.85
N SER A 8 -7.40 -3.09 -3.71
CA SER A 8 -7.65 -3.51 -5.10
C SER A 8 -6.36 -3.55 -5.92
N GLU A 9 -5.50 -2.54 -5.77
CA GLU A 9 -4.20 -2.47 -6.45
C GLU A 9 -3.29 -3.63 -6.01
N LEU A 10 -3.27 -3.93 -4.70
CA LEU A 10 -2.57 -5.08 -4.14
C LEU A 10 -3.06 -6.40 -4.75
N GLU A 11 -4.37 -6.65 -4.72
CA GLU A 11 -4.97 -7.86 -5.27
C GLU A 11 -4.72 -8.01 -6.76
N PHE A 12 -4.75 -6.89 -7.50
CA PHE A 12 -4.43 -6.86 -8.92
C PHE A 12 -2.99 -7.35 -9.16
N HIS A 13 -2.02 -6.82 -8.41
CA HIS A 13 -0.62 -7.20 -8.59
C HIS A 13 -0.32 -8.64 -8.14
N ILE A 14 -0.99 -9.13 -7.10
CA ILE A 14 -0.89 -10.55 -6.70
C ILE A 14 -1.36 -11.46 -7.84
N LYS A 15 -2.55 -11.19 -8.40
CA LYS A 15 -3.09 -11.98 -9.52
C LYS A 15 -2.22 -11.88 -10.76
N LEU A 16 -1.69 -10.70 -11.05
CA LEU A 16 -0.81 -10.47 -12.19
C LEU A 16 0.47 -11.31 -12.07
N LEU A 17 1.16 -11.26 -10.92
CA LEU A 17 2.39 -12.02 -10.71
C LEU A 17 2.14 -13.53 -10.65
N ASP A 18 1.04 -13.96 -10.05
CA ASP A 18 0.63 -15.37 -10.05
C ASP A 18 0.39 -15.87 -11.48
N ASN A 19 -0.26 -15.07 -12.32
CA ASN A 19 -0.48 -15.43 -13.73
C ASN A 19 0.84 -15.48 -14.53
N VAL A 20 1.72 -14.49 -14.36
CA VAL A 20 3.04 -14.48 -15.02
C VAL A 20 3.86 -15.71 -14.62
N ASN A 21 3.93 -16.03 -13.32
CA ASN A 21 4.65 -17.21 -12.85
C ASN A 21 4.08 -18.51 -13.44
N ARG A 22 2.75 -18.61 -13.58
CA ARG A 22 2.10 -19.77 -14.20
C ARG A 22 2.42 -19.87 -15.69
N GLU A 23 2.47 -18.75 -16.40
CA GLU A 23 2.87 -18.70 -17.80
C GLU A 23 4.33 -19.14 -17.97
N GLU A 24 5.24 -18.63 -17.14
CA GLU A 24 6.66 -19.02 -17.14
C GLU A 24 6.86 -20.52 -16.84
N GLU A 25 6.21 -21.05 -15.80
CA GLU A 25 6.26 -22.49 -15.46
C GLU A 25 5.75 -23.36 -16.63
N ASN A 26 4.65 -22.95 -17.24
CA ASN A 26 4.05 -23.67 -18.37
C ASN A 26 4.94 -23.63 -19.63
N GLU A 27 5.59 -22.51 -19.90
CA GLU A 27 6.59 -22.42 -20.98
C GLU A 27 7.80 -23.34 -20.72
N GLU A 28 8.27 -23.41 -19.48
CA GLU A 28 9.35 -24.32 -19.09
C GLU A 28 8.95 -25.79 -19.25
N GLU A 29 7.74 -26.15 -18.81
CA GLU A 29 7.19 -27.50 -19.00
C GLU A 29 7.02 -27.85 -20.48
N CYS A 30 6.53 -26.91 -21.30
CA CYS A 30 6.40 -27.08 -22.75
C CYS A 30 7.77 -27.27 -23.43
N LYS A 31 8.78 -26.47 -23.06
CA LYS A 31 10.16 -26.65 -23.54
C LYS A 31 10.73 -28.00 -23.16
N SER A 32 10.47 -28.47 -21.94
CA SER A 32 10.92 -29.78 -21.45
C SER A 32 10.20 -30.95 -22.16
N ARG A 33 8.89 -30.85 -22.35
CA ARG A 33 8.05 -31.88 -22.98
C ARG A 33 8.13 -31.89 -24.51
N GLY A 34 8.58 -30.79 -25.12
CA GLY A 34 8.70 -30.62 -26.58
C GLY A 34 7.37 -30.42 -27.31
N VAL A 35 6.24 -30.43 -26.59
CA VAL A 35 4.88 -30.25 -27.14
C VAL A 35 4.03 -29.49 -26.14
N ASP A 36 3.23 -28.54 -26.64
CA ASP A 36 2.30 -27.74 -25.85
C ASP A 36 0.96 -28.46 -25.65
N TYR A 37 0.69 -28.84 -24.39
CA TYR A 37 -0.58 -29.42 -23.94
C TYR A 37 -1.31 -28.53 -22.92
N SER A 38 -0.92 -27.26 -22.80
CA SER A 38 -1.44 -26.32 -21.80
C SER A 38 -2.96 -26.21 -21.86
N TRP A 39 -3.52 -26.25 -23.07
CA TRP A 39 -4.96 -26.19 -23.34
C TRP A 39 -5.74 -27.45 -22.89
N LEU A 40 -5.06 -28.58 -22.71
CA LEU A 40 -5.65 -29.83 -22.18
C LEU A 40 -5.63 -29.88 -20.65
N VAL A 41 -4.78 -29.06 -20.01
CA VAL A 41 -4.60 -29.08 -18.56
C VAL A 41 -5.51 -28.04 -17.92
N THR A 42 -6.67 -28.46 -17.41
CA THR A 42 -7.47 -27.66 -16.48
C THR A 42 -6.87 -27.70 -15.08
N SER A 43 -5.67 -27.15 -14.94
CA SER A 43 -5.01 -27.07 -13.63
C SER A 43 -5.70 -25.99 -12.78
N ASN A 44 -6.59 -26.44 -11.89
CA ASN A 44 -7.14 -25.62 -10.81
C ASN A 44 -6.09 -25.40 -9.71
N LYS A 45 -4.88 -24.95 -10.09
CA LYS A 45 -3.85 -24.54 -9.13
C LYS A 45 -4.44 -23.34 -8.39
N LYS A 46 -4.67 -23.50 -7.08
CA LYS A 46 -5.12 -22.40 -6.24
C LYS A 46 -4.02 -21.34 -6.24
N GLY A 47 -4.28 -20.21 -6.87
CA GLY A 47 -3.39 -19.05 -6.82
C GLY A 47 -3.16 -18.60 -5.39
N TYR A 48 -2.06 -17.88 -5.16
CA TYR A 48 -1.75 -17.36 -3.84
C TYR A 48 -2.87 -16.46 -3.31
N SER A 49 -3.24 -16.65 -2.04
CA SER A 49 -4.25 -15.85 -1.35
C SER A 49 -3.68 -15.38 -0.01
N ILE A 50 -3.88 -14.09 0.28
CA ILE A 50 -3.40 -13.46 1.51
C ILE A 50 -4.12 -14.08 2.72
N PRO A 51 -3.41 -14.49 3.77
CA PRO A 51 -4.02 -14.90 5.03
C PRO A 51 -5.00 -13.84 5.57
N GLN A 52 -6.16 -14.27 6.09
CA GLN A 52 -7.20 -13.34 6.55
C GLN A 52 -6.70 -12.34 7.61
N LEU A 53 -5.86 -12.80 8.55
CA LEU A 53 -5.30 -11.93 9.59
C LEU A 53 -4.41 -10.84 8.99
N GLU A 54 -3.50 -11.21 8.09
CA GLU A 54 -2.60 -10.25 7.42
C GLU A 54 -3.40 -9.25 6.57
N ARG A 55 -4.45 -9.72 5.89
CA ARG A 55 -5.36 -8.85 5.14
C ARG A 55 -6.01 -7.80 6.05
N LEU A 56 -6.53 -8.21 7.20
CA LEU A 56 -7.18 -7.31 8.15
C LEU A 56 -6.20 -6.25 8.70
N GLU A 57 -4.99 -6.65 9.07
CA GLU A 57 -3.94 -5.71 9.51
C GLU A 57 -3.60 -4.70 8.42
N LEU A 58 -3.51 -5.15 7.16
CA LEU A 58 -3.22 -4.27 6.04
C LEU A 58 -4.37 -3.30 5.74
N GLU A 59 -5.61 -3.77 5.81
CA GLU A 59 -6.80 -2.93 5.68
C GLU A 59 -6.86 -1.84 6.76
N GLU A 60 -6.47 -2.15 8.00
CA GLU A 60 -6.38 -1.17 9.09
C GLU A 60 -5.33 -0.09 8.78
N LEU A 61 -4.18 -0.47 8.23
CA LEU A 61 -3.14 0.47 7.81
C LEU A 61 -3.61 1.35 6.64
N CYS A 62 -4.24 0.75 5.64
CA CYS A 62 -4.82 1.45 4.50
C CYS A 62 -5.85 2.51 4.93
N CYS A 63 -6.62 2.26 6.00
CA CYS A 63 -7.55 3.24 6.57
C CYS A 63 -6.88 4.48 7.18
N LYS A 64 -5.61 4.39 7.58
CA LYS A 64 -4.84 5.49 8.20
C LYS A 64 -4.17 6.42 7.17
N VAL A 65 -4.18 6.04 5.89
CA VAL A 65 -3.58 6.80 4.78
C VAL A 65 -4.49 7.94 4.35
N HIS A 66 -3.97 9.17 4.24
CA HIS A 66 -4.77 10.27 3.71
C HIS A 66 -4.93 10.17 2.19
N CYS A 67 -6.04 10.72 1.66
CA CYS A 67 -6.32 10.69 0.23
C CYS A 67 -5.20 11.31 -0.64
N HIS A 68 -4.50 12.34 -0.14
CA HIS A 68 -3.39 12.99 -0.85
C HIS A 68 -2.09 12.16 -0.85
N GLU A 69 -1.96 11.20 0.07
CA GLU A 69 -0.80 10.31 0.19
C GLU A 69 -0.96 9.04 -0.65
N CYS A 70 -2.21 8.63 -0.95
CA CYS A 70 -2.54 7.41 -1.68
C CYS A 70 -1.72 7.25 -2.98
N GLY A 71 -1.62 8.30 -3.80
CA GLY A 71 -0.85 8.25 -5.04
C GLY A 71 0.66 8.01 -4.83
N LYS A 72 1.23 8.54 -3.73
CA LYS A 72 2.64 8.31 -3.39
C LYS A 72 2.87 6.85 -2.99
N VAL A 73 1.95 6.27 -2.21
CA VAL A 73 2.00 4.85 -1.83
C VAL A 73 1.95 3.97 -3.07
N ILE A 74 1.02 4.21 -4.00
CA ILE A 74 0.89 3.43 -5.25
C ILE A 74 2.16 3.51 -6.09
N ASN A 75 2.76 4.70 -6.24
CA ASN A 75 3.99 4.86 -7.01
C ASN A 75 5.16 4.08 -6.39
N LEU A 76 5.39 4.24 -5.07
CA LEU A 76 6.43 3.48 -4.37
C LEU A 76 6.23 1.98 -4.46
N PHE A 77 4.98 1.54 -4.36
CA PHE A 77 4.62 0.14 -4.48
C PHE A 77 4.96 -0.40 -5.87
N ARG A 78 4.53 0.30 -6.94
CA ARG A 78 4.85 -0.09 -8.33
C ARG A 78 6.35 -0.10 -8.60
N ASP A 79 7.09 0.88 -8.09
CA ASP A 79 8.56 0.91 -8.21
C ASP A 79 9.21 -0.30 -7.53
N ALA A 80 8.70 -0.73 -6.37
CA ALA A 80 9.18 -1.92 -5.70
C ALA A 80 8.89 -3.21 -6.49
N LEU A 81 7.74 -3.27 -7.19
CA LEU A 81 7.36 -4.42 -8.01
C LEU A 81 8.22 -4.61 -9.27
N ILE A 82 8.92 -3.58 -9.75
CA ILE A 82 9.85 -3.68 -10.88
C ILE A 82 10.92 -4.75 -10.64
N ARG A 83 11.27 -4.99 -9.36
CA ARG A 83 12.26 -6.01 -8.97
C ARG A 83 11.75 -7.45 -9.08
N LYS A 84 10.52 -7.67 -9.58
CA LYS A 84 9.86 -8.98 -9.69
C LYS A 84 9.92 -9.79 -8.37
N PRO A 85 9.35 -9.27 -7.27
CA PRO A 85 9.31 -9.99 -6.01
C PRO A 85 8.42 -11.25 -6.10
N LEU A 86 8.56 -12.14 -5.13
CA LEU A 86 7.68 -13.30 -5.02
C LEU A 86 6.26 -12.85 -4.64
N VAL A 87 5.25 -13.59 -5.10
CA VAL A 87 3.82 -13.26 -4.86
C VAL A 87 3.51 -13.09 -3.37
N GLN A 88 4.17 -13.89 -2.52
CA GLN A 88 4.03 -13.85 -1.06
C GLN A 88 4.65 -12.61 -0.39
N GLU A 89 5.57 -11.92 -1.06
CA GLU A 89 6.22 -10.72 -0.52
C GLU A 89 5.42 -9.45 -0.81
N VAL A 90 4.51 -9.51 -1.78
CA VAL A 90 3.73 -8.35 -2.24
C VAL A 90 2.94 -7.67 -1.10
N PRO A 91 2.24 -8.39 -0.19
CA PRO A 91 1.56 -7.76 0.95
C PRO A 91 2.53 -7.05 1.90
N ALA A 92 3.69 -7.67 2.17
CA ALA A 92 4.71 -7.09 3.03
C ALA A 92 5.33 -5.82 2.41
N ILE A 93 5.51 -5.79 1.09
CA ILE A 93 5.96 -4.61 0.35
C ILE A 93 4.94 -3.47 0.48
N MET A 94 3.65 -3.75 0.27
CA MET A 94 2.59 -2.74 0.43
C MET A 94 2.61 -2.14 1.84
N ARG A 95 2.71 -3.00 2.87
CA ARG A 95 2.83 -2.57 4.27
C ARG A 95 4.04 -1.66 4.50
N ALA A 96 5.19 -2.00 3.93
CA ALA A 96 6.40 -1.21 4.04
C ALA A 96 6.24 0.16 3.35
N CYS A 97 5.66 0.21 2.15
CA CYS A 97 5.39 1.46 1.43
C CYS A 97 4.45 2.38 2.22
N ILE A 98 3.37 1.84 2.79
CA ILE A 98 2.45 2.60 3.64
C ILE A 98 3.18 3.16 4.87
N SER A 99 3.92 2.30 5.58
CA SER A 99 4.66 2.69 6.79
C SER A 99 5.67 3.79 6.51
N GLN A 100 6.41 3.69 5.39
CA GLN A 100 7.39 4.69 4.97
C GLN A 100 6.75 6.06 4.71
N ILE A 101 5.58 6.10 4.04
CA ILE A 101 4.88 7.37 3.79
C ILE A 101 4.32 7.95 5.08
N MET A 102 3.81 7.11 5.99
CA MET A 102 3.31 7.57 7.28
C MET A 102 4.42 8.13 8.18
N GLU A 103 5.63 7.56 8.12
CA GLU A 103 6.79 8.05 8.89
C GLU A 103 7.30 9.41 8.38
N GLN A 104 7.16 9.68 7.08
CA GLN A 104 7.55 10.97 6.48
C GLN A 104 6.57 12.11 6.78
N ARG A 105 5.48 11.84 7.50
CA ARG A 105 4.50 12.87 7.84
C ARG A 105 5.16 13.90 8.77
N PRO A 106 5.24 15.19 8.38
CA PRO A 106 5.66 16.22 9.31
C PRO A 106 4.68 16.20 10.48
N GLN A 107 5.19 16.31 11.71
CA GLN A 107 4.34 16.36 12.90
C GLN A 107 3.34 17.51 12.70
N GLU A 108 2.07 17.21 12.43
CA GLU A 108 1.07 18.25 12.20
C GLU A 108 1.02 19.10 13.46
N GLU A 109 1.44 20.37 13.36
CA GLU A 109 1.22 21.34 14.42
C GLU A 109 -0.29 21.34 14.66
N SER A 110 -0.72 20.80 15.80
CA SER A 110 -2.13 20.74 16.13
C SER A 110 -2.68 22.16 16.04
N LEU A 111 -3.89 22.37 15.51
CA LEU A 111 -4.53 23.69 15.52
C LEU A 111 -4.46 24.35 16.90
N LYS A 112 -4.48 23.54 17.98
CA LYS A 112 -4.21 23.98 19.35
C LYS A 112 -2.82 24.59 19.51
N GLN A 113 -1.75 23.92 19.09
CA GLN A 113 -0.38 24.43 19.15
C GLN A 113 -0.20 25.70 18.32
N TRP A 114 -0.79 25.75 17.11
CA TRP A 114 -0.78 26.94 16.27
C TRP A 114 -1.54 28.11 16.93
N LEU A 115 -2.74 27.85 17.48
CA LEU A 115 -3.52 28.86 18.21
C LEU A 115 -2.82 29.33 19.48
N THR A 116 -2.18 28.43 20.22
CA THR A 116 -1.39 28.77 21.42
C THR A 116 -0.22 29.70 21.06
N ARG A 117 0.50 29.44 19.96
CA ARG A 117 1.59 30.32 19.47
C ARG A 117 1.10 31.71 19.05
N ARG A 118 -0.12 31.84 18.50
CA ARG A 118 -0.71 33.15 18.15
C ARG A 118 -1.26 33.90 19.35
N THR A 119 -1.94 33.20 20.25
CA THR A 119 -2.62 33.82 21.41
C THR A 119 -1.66 34.18 22.53
N SER A 120 -0.48 33.55 22.59
CA SER A 120 0.60 33.95 23.51
C SER A 120 1.14 35.36 23.24
N SER A 121 0.88 35.97 22.07
CA SER A 121 1.23 37.37 21.82
C SER A 121 0.19 38.37 22.33
N LEU A 122 -1.05 37.92 22.59
CA LEU A 122 -2.18 38.79 22.99
C LEU A 122 -2.27 38.98 24.51
N SER A 123 -1.57 38.17 25.31
CA SER A 123 -1.55 38.30 26.78
C SER A 123 -0.78 39.52 27.30
N ASN A 124 -0.11 40.28 26.43
CA ASN A 124 0.62 41.52 26.79
C ASN A 124 -0.17 42.81 26.50
N LEU A 125 -1.39 42.73 25.96
CA LEU A 125 -2.26 43.89 25.84
C LEU A 125 -2.90 44.20 27.19
N ARG A 126 -2.15 44.87 28.08
CA ARG A 126 -2.74 45.60 29.21
C ARG A 126 -3.66 46.69 28.64
N LEU A 127 -4.94 46.36 28.49
CA LEU A 127 -6.01 47.34 28.35
C LEU A 127 -5.98 48.23 29.60
N ARG A 128 -5.28 49.35 29.50
CA ARG A 128 -5.40 50.46 30.45
C ARG A 128 -6.80 51.06 30.24
N SER A 129 -7.78 50.53 30.97
CA SER A 129 -9.03 51.25 31.22
C SER A 129 -8.72 52.40 32.16
N SER A 130 -8.53 53.60 31.61
CA SER A 130 -8.53 54.81 32.44
C SER A 130 -9.98 55.25 32.61
N ILE A 131 -10.40 55.29 33.88
CA ILE A 131 -11.52 56.11 34.38
C ILE A 131 -11.12 57.58 34.25
#